data_AF-A0A1E1WA52-F1
#
_entry.id   AF-A0A1E1WA52-F1
#
_cell.length_a   1.000
_cell.length_b   1.000
_cell.length_c   1.000
_cell.angle_alpha   90.00
_cell.angle_beta   90.00
_cell.angle_gamma   90.00
#
_symmetry.space_group_name_H-M   'P 1'
#
loop_
_entity.id
_entity.type
_entity.pdbx_description
1 polymer ?
#
loop_
_entity_poly.entity_id
_entity_poly.type
_entity_poly.pdbx_seq_one_letter_code
_entity_poly.pdbx_strand_id
1 'polypeptide(L)'
;MTNRDVPDVLKWFEDYEDTEFARSGFKATRDVILPQGPLEDFSHTIEPHLRRLGLPTSLERGVIHLIKEYQVCKEGVPLTPEQASILKLLGIQMANFKVTMKCHWTKGKGFHKDQDVQSDQEDGNDSEDDDNEAMEEDET
;
A
#
# COMPACT_ATOMS: atom_id res chain seq x y z
N MET A 1 -15.38 22.18 -10.11
CA MET A 1 -16.74 22.66 -10.48
C MET A 1 -17.09 22.06 -11.84
N THR A 2 -18.31 21.53 -12.00
CA THR A 2 -18.78 20.87 -13.23
C THR A 2 -20.08 21.52 -13.71
N ASN A 3 -20.35 21.45 -15.01
CA ASN A 3 -21.59 21.90 -15.65
C ASN A 3 -22.63 20.77 -15.83
N ARG A 4 -22.33 19.56 -15.35
CA ARG A 4 -23.21 18.39 -15.39
C ARG A 4 -24.23 18.41 -14.25
N ASP A 5 -25.34 17.71 -14.45
CA ASP A 5 -26.37 17.55 -13.45
C ASP A 5 -25.87 16.75 -12.23
N VAL A 6 -26.34 17.15 -11.04
CA VAL A 6 -25.98 16.53 -9.75
C VAL A 6 -26.13 15.00 -9.75
N PRO A 7 -27.27 14.39 -10.14
CA PRO A 7 -27.42 12.94 -10.11
C PRO A 7 -26.42 12.21 -11.01
N ASP A 8 -26.08 12.79 -12.18
CA ASP A 8 -25.12 12.19 -13.11
C ASP A 8 -23.71 12.20 -12.51
N VAL A 9 -23.35 13.28 -11.82
CA VAL A 9 -22.04 13.43 -11.16
C VAL A 9 -21.94 12.47 -9.97
N LEU A 10 -22.98 12.38 -9.14
CA LEU A 10 -22.99 11.46 -8.00
C LEU A 10 -22.86 10.00 -8.47
N LYS A 11 -23.62 9.61 -9.49
CA LYS A 11 -23.54 8.26 -10.06
C LYS A 11 -22.15 7.99 -10.65
N TRP A 12 -21.56 8.96 -11.35
CA TRP A 12 -20.22 8.80 -11.89
C TRP A 12 -19.17 8.52 -10.81
N PHE A 13 -19.21 9.23 -9.68
CA PHE A 13 -18.29 8.99 -8.56
C PHE A 13 -18.60 7.70 -7.79
N GLU A 14 -19.86 7.27 -7.76
CA GLU A 14 -20.25 5.99 -7.18
C GLU A 14 -19.70 4.80 -7.97
N ASP A 15 -19.68 4.90 -9.30
CA ASP A 15 -19.17 3.88 -10.21
C ASP A 15 -17.64 3.98 -10.40
N TYR A 16 -17.03 5.12 -10.08
CA TYR A 16 -15.60 5.33 -10.26
C TYR A 16 -14.77 4.55 -9.22
N GLU A 17 -13.97 3.61 -9.70
CA GLU A 17 -12.92 2.95 -8.95
C GLU A 17 -11.64 2.89 -9.80
N ASP A 18 -10.49 3.00 -9.15
CA ASP A 18 -9.18 2.84 -9.79
C ASP A 18 -8.31 1.88 -8.97
N THR A 19 -7.52 1.06 -9.66
CA THR A 19 -6.67 0.06 -9.00
C THR A 19 -5.36 0.70 -8.54
N GLU A 20 -5.00 0.45 -7.30
CA GLU A 20 -3.88 1.08 -6.61
C GLU A 20 -2.97 0.03 -5.95
N PHE A 21 -1.70 0.41 -5.77
CA PHE A 21 -0.77 -0.44 -5.05
C PHE A 21 -1.11 -0.47 -3.57
N ALA A 22 -1.17 -1.68 -3.01
CA ALA A 22 -1.39 -1.84 -1.58
C ALA A 22 -0.24 -1.23 -0.78
N ARG A 23 -0.59 -0.60 0.35
CA ARG A 23 0.36 0.02 1.28
C ARG A 23 0.62 -0.91 2.47
N SER A 24 1.64 -0.59 3.26
CA SER A 24 1.88 -1.26 4.55
C SER A 24 0.60 -1.25 5.39
N GLY A 25 0.32 -2.36 6.07
CA GLY A 25 -0.89 -2.57 6.87
C GLY A 25 -2.13 -2.98 6.07
N PHE A 26 -2.15 -2.86 4.73
CA PHE A 26 -3.26 -3.33 3.91
C PHE A 26 -3.35 -4.86 3.95
N LYS A 27 -4.55 -5.41 4.16
CA LYS A 27 -4.77 -6.86 4.14
C LYS A 27 -4.71 -7.35 2.70
N ALA A 28 -3.78 -8.26 2.39
CA ALA A 28 -3.63 -8.79 1.05
C ALA A 28 -4.92 -9.48 0.57
N THR A 29 -5.32 -9.20 -0.67
CA THR A 29 -6.56 -9.75 -1.27
C THR A 29 -6.38 -11.13 -1.88
N ARG A 30 -5.13 -11.58 -2.06
CA ARG A 30 -4.78 -12.91 -2.58
C ARG A 30 -3.34 -13.28 -2.21
N ASP A 31 -3.05 -14.56 -2.32
CA ASP A 31 -1.68 -15.07 -2.21
C ASP A 31 -0.82 -14.63 -3.40
N VAL A 32 0.42 -14.23 -3.13
CA VAL A 32 1.44 -13.98 -4.17
C VAL A 32 2.68 -14.79 -3.83
N ILE A 33 3.02 -15.71 -4.73
CA ILE A 33 4.18 -16.60 -4.64
C ILE A 33 5.02 -16.39 -5.89
N LEU A 34 6.31 -16.12 -5.69
CA LEU A 34 7.28 -16.05 -6.77
C LEU A 34 8.00 -17.40 -6.89
N PRO A 35 7.92 -18.06 -8.05
CA PRO A 35 8.64 -19.31 -8.27
C PRO A 35 10.16 -19.06 -8.33
N GLN A 36 10.94 -20.11 -8.02
CA GLN A 36 12.37 -20.10 -8.28
C GLN A 36 12.65 -19.93 -9.77
N GLY A 37 13.61 -19.08 -10.14
CA GLY A 37 13.98 -18.87 -11.54
C GLY A 37 14.42 -17.44 -11.86
N PRO A 38 14.65 -17.14 -13.16
CA PRO A 38 15.04 -15.81 -13.60
C PRO A 38 13.89 -14.80 -13.43
N LEU A 39 14.25 -13.59 -13.01
CA LEU A 39 13.40 -12.41 -12.90
C LEU A 39 13.77 -11.44 -14.04
N GLU A 40 13.28 -11.72 -15.24
CA GLU A 40 13.68 -11.02 -16.49
C GLU A 40 13.15 -9.59 -16.60
N ASP A 41 12.05 -9.29 -15.91
CA ASP A 41 11.42 -7.96 -15.91
C ASP A 41 12.25 -6.90 -15.16
N PHE A 42 13.28 -7.32 -14.41
CA PHE A 42 14.10 -6.45 -13.58
C PHE A 42 15.50 -6.24 -14.17
N SER A 43 15.95 -4.98 -14.19
CA SER A 43 17.33 -4.65 -14.51
C SER A 43 18.28 -5.13 -13.41
N HIS A 44 19.43 -5.69 -13.79
CA HIS A 44 20.48 -6.14 -12.86
C HIS A 44 20.88 -5.10 -11.78
N THR A 45 20.75 -3.80 -12.07
CA THR A 45 21.07 -2.73 -11.12
C THR A 45 20.16 -2.72 -9.88
N ILE A 46 18.93 -3.25 -9.97
CA ILE A 46 17.97 -3.27 -8.85
C ILE A 46 18.16 -4.47 -7.92
N GLU A 47 19.03 -5.42 -8.26
CA GLU A 47 19.25 -6.63 -7.48
C GLU A 47 19.60 -6.35 -6.00
N PRO A 48 20.50 -5.40 -5.66
CA PRO A 48 20.79 -5.08 -4.27
C PRO A 48 19.56 -4.55 -3.51
N HIS A 49 18.66 -3.86 -4.20
CA HIS A 49 17.42 -3.37 -3.63
C HIS A 49 16.45 -4.50 -3.33
N LEU A 50 16.27 -5.45 -4.25
CA LEU A 50 15.44 -6.64 -4.05
C LEU A 50 15.95 -7.47 -2.86
N ARG A 51 17.27 -7.66 -2.76
CA ARG A 51 17.88 -8.36 -1.63
C ARG A 51 17.62 -7.66 -0.29
N ARG A 52 17.70 -6.32 -0.26
CA ARG A 52 17.39 -5.53 0.94
C ARG A 52 15.92 -5.65 1.37
N LEU A 53 15.00 -5.81 0.42
CA LEU A 53 13.59 -6.08 0.70
C LEU A 53 13.33 -7.51 1.18
N GLY A 54 14.35 -8.36 1.27
CA GLY A 54 14.26 -9.73 1.77
C GLY A 54 14.03 -10.80 0.71
N LEU A 55 14.04 -10.44 -0.59
CA LEU A 55 13.97 -11.44 -1.66
C LEU A 55 15.28 -12.24 -1.74
N PRO A 56 15.22 -13.58 -1.77
CA PRO A 56 16.40 -14.42 -1.93
C PRO A 56 16.87 -14.41 -3.39
N THR A 57 17.59 -13.38 -3.80
CA THR A 57 18.10 -13.21 -5.17
C THR A 57 19.61 -13.40 -5.31
N SER A 58 20.01 -13.89 -6.47
CA SER A 58 21.40 -13.98 -6.93
C SER A 58 21.50 -13.41 -8.35
N LEU A 59 22.68 -12.93 -8.73
CA LEU A 59 22.94 -12.47 -10.09
C LEU A 59 23.68 -13.57 -10.86
N GLU A 60 23.02 -14.15 -11.86
CA GLU A 60 23.60 -15.18 -12.72
C GLU A 60 23.70 -14.65 -14.15
N ARG A 61 24.93 -14.50 -14.66
CA ARG A 61 25.20 -14.01 -16.03
C ARG A 61 24.51 -12.66 -16.35
N GLY A 62 24.36 -11.80 -15.35
CA GLY A 62 23.72 -10.49 -15.50
C GLY A 62 22.19 -10.49 -15.43
N VAL A 63 21.55 -11.64 -15.15
CA VAL A 63 20.11 -11.77 -14.94
C VAL A 63 19.86 -12.10 -13.46
N ILE A 64 18.90 -11.41 -12.86
CA ILE A 64 18.49 -11.65 -11.47
C ILE A 64 17.76 -12.98 -11.42
N HIS A 65 18.16 -13.87 -10.51
CA HIS A 65 17.51 -15.15 -10.28
C HIS A 65 17.05 -15.25 -8.84
N LEU A 66 15.82 -15.70 -8.64
CA LEU A 66 15.32 -16.09 -7.33
C LEU A 66 15.89 -17.48 -6.98
N ILE A 67 16.59 -17.59 -5.86
CA ILE A 67 17.32 -18.79 -5.43
C ILE A 67 16.37 -19.90 -5.00
N LYS A 68 15.21 -19.52 -4.45
CA LYS A 68 14.15 -20.43 -3.97
C LYS A 68 12.81 -19.75 -4.13
N GLU A 69 11.74 -20.53 -4.17
CA GLU A 69 10.38 -19.99 -4.11
C GLU A 69 10.21 -19.07 -2.89
N TYR A 70 9.53 -17.95 -3.09
CA TYR A 70 9.31 -16.94 -2.05
C TYR A 70 7.83 -16.52 -2.02
N GLN A 71 7.19 -16.71 -0.86
CA GLN A 71 5.87 -16.18 -0.59
C GLN A 71 5.98 -14.69 -0.25
N VAL A 72 5.51 -13.82 -1.15
CA VAL A 72 5.50 -12.37 -0.91
C VAL A 72 4.44 -12.01 0.11
N CYS A 73 3.20 -12.47 -0.07
CA CYS A 73 2.11 -12.22 0.87
C CYS A 73 1.09 -13.35 0.85
N LYS A 74 0.31 -13.46 1.94
CA LYS A 74 -0.82 -14.37 2.07
C LYS A 74 -2.12 -13.61 2.20
N GLU A 75 -3.18 -14.11 1.58
CA GLU A 75 -4.53 -13.56 1.65
C GLU A 75 -4.97 -13.34 3.11
N GLY A 76 -5.55 -12.17 3.37
CA GLY A 76 -6.06 -11.78 4.69
C GLY A 76 -5.00 -11.27 5.68
N VAL A 77 -3.70 -11.40 5.38
CA VAL A 77 -2.62 -10.94 6.25
C VAL A 77 -2.24 -9.48 5.91
N PRO A 78 -2.04 -8.61 6.92
CA PRO A 78 -1.57 -7.24 6.68
C PRO A 78 -0.14 -7.25 6.11
N LEU A 79 0.07 -6.47 5.05
CA LEU A 79 1.35 -6.36 4.36
C LEU A 79 2.37 -5.59 5.19
N THR A 80 3.62 -6.05 5.20
CA THR A 80 4.75 -5.23 5.70
C THR A 80 5.17 -4.18 4.66
N PRO A 81 5.94 -3.14 5.03
CA PRO A 81 6.47 -2.16 4.09
C PRO A 81 7.30 -2.79 2.95
N GLU A 82 8.06 -3.83 3.25
CA GLU A 82 8.88 -4.56 2.28
C GLU A 82 8.00 -5.33 1.30
N GLN A 83 6.99 -6.05 1.79
CA GLN A 83 6.04 -6.79 0.95
C GLN A 83 5.27 -5.86 0.01
N ALA A 84 4.77 -4.72 0.52
CA ALA A 84 4.09 -3.71 -0.29
C ALA A 84 5.03 -3.13 -1.37
N SER A 85 6.30 -2.90 -1.03
CA SER A 85 7.30 -2.43 -2.00
C SER A 85 7.61 -3.48 -3.07
N ILE A 86 7.69 -4.76 -2.71
CA ILE A 86 7.87 -5.87 -3.65
C ILE A 86 6.66 -5.96 -4.59
N LEU A 87 5.43 -5.92 -4.06
CA LEU A 87 4.22 -5.96 -4.89
C LEU A 87 4.17 -4.79 -5.88
N LYS A 88 4.58 -3.60 -5.46
CA LYS A 88 4.71 -2.42 -6.34
C LYS A 88 5.74 -2.63 -7.44
N LEU A 89 6.91 -3.19 -7.11
CA LEU A 89 7.95 -3.53 -8.08
C LEU A 89 7.49 -4.59 -9.08
N LEU A 90 6.66 -5.54 -8.65
CA LEU A 90 6.04 -6.56 -9.50
C LEU A 90 4.85 -6.04 -10.33
N GLY A 91 4.45 -4.78 -10.13
CA GLY A 91 3.27 -4.22 -10.82
C GLY A 91 1.93 -4.79 -10.34
N ILE A 92 1.89 -5.43 -9.16
CA ILE A 92 0.67 -6.06 -8.63
C ILE A 92 -0.09 -5.04 -7.79
N GLN A 93 -1.21 -4.57 -8.34
CA GLN A 93 -2.18 -3.73 -7.63
C GLN A 93 -3.18 -4.60 -6.87
N MET A 94 -3.46 -4.25 -5.61
CA MET A 94 -4.33 -5.03 -4.72
C MET A 94 -5.35 -4.16 -3.96
N ALA A 95 -5.16 -2.85 -3.94
CA ALA A 95 -6.08 -1.91 -3.32
C ALA A 95 -6.93 -1.25 -4.40
N ASN A 96 -8.14 -0.83 -4.02
CA ASN A 96 -8.99 0.00 -4.88
C ASN A 96 -9.10 1.39 -4.25
N PHE A 97 -8.85 2.41 -5.04
CA PHE A 97 -9.12 3.79 -4.70
C PHE A 97 -10.53 4.16 -5.18
N LYS A 98 -11.35 4.66 -4.26
CA LYS A 98 -12.69 5.13 -4.55
C LYS A 98 -12.90 6.51 -3.94
N VAL A 99 -13.54 7.39 -4.71
CA VAL A 99 -13.89 8.73 -4.26
C VAL A 99 -15.32 8.71 -3.72
N THR A 100 -15.47 8.96 -2.44
CA THR A 100 -16.79 9.06 -1.80
C THR A 100 -17.21 10.52 -1.68
N MET A 101 -18.28 10.89 -2.40
CA MET A 101 -18.85 12.24 -2.34
C MET A 101 -19.59 12.45 -1.02
N LYS A 102 -19.01 13.27 -0.12
CA LYS A 102 -19.64 13.61 1.17
C LYS A 102 -20.71 14.68 1.03
N CYS A 103 -20.47 15.65 0.15
CA CYS A 103 -21.33 16.80 -0.06
C CYS A 103 -21.08 17.46 -1.41
N HIS A 104 -22.04 18.26 -1.86
CA HIS A 104 -21.90 19.12 -3.03
C HIS A 104 -22.57 20.47 -2.80
N TRP A 105 -22.17 21.46 -3.60
CA TRP A 105 -22.80 22.78 -3.60
C TRP A 105 -23.36 23.09 -4.98
N THR A 106 -24.60 23.56 -5.02
CA THR A 106 -25.30 23.90 -6.26
C THR A 106 -25.70 25.38 -6.24
N LYS A 107 -25.39 26.11 -7.32
CA LYS A 107 -25.77 27.53 -7.44
C LYS A 107 -27.29 27.68 -7.34
N GLY A 108 -27.74 28.54 -6.42
CA GLY A 108 -29.16 28.81 -6.17
C GLY A 108 -29.83 27.83 -5.20
N LYS A 109 -29.32 26.61 -5.02
CA LYS A 109 -29.83 25.66 -4.01
C LYS A 109 -28.96 25.57 -2.75
N GLY A 110 -27.69 25.98 -2.82
CA GLY A 110 -26.77 25.98 -1.70
C GLY A 110 -26.06 24.64 -1.47
N PHE A 111 -25.58 24.44 -0.25
CA PHE A 111 -24.85 23.25 0.19
C PHE A 111 -25.81 22.07 0.46
N HIS A 112 -25.44 20.88 0.01
CA HIS A 112 -26.16 19.63 0.20
C HIS A 112 -25.19 18.57 0.72
N LYS A 113 -25.63 17.80 1.72
CA LYS A 113 -24.88 16.66 2.26
C LYS A 113 -25.42 15.39 1.60
N ASP A 114 -24.56 14.64 0.94
CA ASP A 114 -24.93 13.43 0.18
C ASP A 114 -24.75 12.14 0.99
N GLN A 115 -23.81 12.14 1.94
CA GLN A 115 -23.60 11.02 2.86
C GLN A 115 -23.36 11.48 4.31
N ASP A 116 -23.94 10.75 5.26
CA ASP A 116 -23.61 10.83 6.68
C ASP A 116 -22.44 9.90 7.00
N VAL A 117 -21.23 10.30 6.58
CA VAL A 117 -20.00 9.62 6.99
C VAL A 117 -19.55 10.25 8.31
N GLN A 118 -19.42 9.44 9.38
CA GLN A 118 -18.79 9.87 10.62
C GLN A 118 -17.38 10.38 10.29
N SER A 119 -17.04 11.58 10.73
CA SER A 119 -15.70 12.14 10.59
C SER A 119 -14.70 11.22 11.30
N ASP A 120 -13.67 10.79 10.58
CA ASP A 120 -12.59 9.95 11.10
C ASP A 120 -12.07 10.56 12.42
N GLN A 121 -12.20 9.81 13.52
CA GLN A 121 -11.47 10.12 14.75
C GLN A 121 -10.01 9.78 14.50
N GLU A 122 -9.11 10.74 14.74
CA GLU A 122 -7.67 10.52 14.75
C GLU A 122 -7.34 9.54 15.89
N ASP A 123 -7.16 8.25 15.57
CA ASP A 123 -6.49 7.31 16.47
C ASP A 123 -4.99 7.69 16.51
N GLY A 124 -4.68 8.67 17.36
CA GLY A 124 -3.32 8.97 17.79
C GLY A 124 -2.78 7.80 18.61
N ASN A 125 -2.15 6.84 17.94
CA ASN A 125 -1.31 5.86 18.60
C ASN A 125 0.07 6.49 18.86
N ASP A 126 0.14 7.35 19.87
CA ASP A 126 1.38 7.82 20.47
C ASP A 126 1.95 6.64 21.26
N SER A 127 2.90 5.91 20.65
CA SER A 127 3.73 4.95 21.38
C SER A 127 4.92 5.74 21.88
N GLU A 128 4.79 6.27 23.11
CA GLU A 128 5.91 6.73 23.92
C GLU A 128 6.76 5.50 24.25
N ASP A 129 7.80 5.23 23.46
CA ASP A 129 8.85 4.28 23.85
C ASP A 129 9.79 4.96 24.86
N ASP A 130 9.75 4.38 26.06
CA ASP A 130 10.50 4.65 27.27
C ASP A 130 11.99 4.33 27.08
N ASP A 131 12.80 5.31 26.66
CA ASP A 131 14.26 5.25 26.74
C ASP A 131 14.74 5.83 28.08
N ASN A 132 14.74 5.00 29.12
CA ASN A 132 15.51 5.25 30.34
C ASN A 132 16.52 4.10 30.57
N GLU A 133 17.60 4.09 29.79
CA GLU A 133 18.79 3.30 30.13
C GLU A 133 19.49 3.91 31.34
N ALA A 134 19.27 3.28 32.49
CA ALA A 134 20.13 3.42 33.66
C ALA A 134 21.51 2.85 33.35
N MET A 135 22.49 3.72 33.13
CA MET A 135 23.91 3.36 33.19
C MET A 135 24.34 3.40 34.65
N GLU A 136 24.54 2.21 35.23
CA GLU A 136 25.12 2.03 36.55
C GLU A 136 26.54 2.61 36.59
N GLU A 137 26.79 3.47 37.59
CA GLU A 137 28.14 3.84 38.02
C GLU A 137 28.82 2.61 38.61
N ASP A 138 30.01 2.25 38.11
CA ASP A 138 30.98 1.48 38.87
C ASP A 138 32.26 2.31 39.00
N GLU A 139 32.57 2.67 40.25
CA GLU A 139 33.79 3.34 40.69
C GLU A 139 34.96 2.35 40.73
N THR A 140 36.10 2.65 40.09
CA THR A 140 37.43 2.66 40.75
C THR A 140 38.52 3.27 39.90
#